data_AF-A0A840MJQ2-F1
#
_entry.id   AF-A0A840MJQ2-F1
#
_cell.length_a   1.000
_cell.length_b   1.000
_cell.length_c   1.000
_cell.angle_alpha   90.00
_cell.angle_beta   90.00
_cell.angle_gamma   90.00
#
_symmetry.space_group_name_H-M   'P 1'
#
loop_
_entity.id
_entity.type
_entity.pdbx_description
1 polymer ?
#
loop_
_entity_poly.entity_id
_entity_poly.type
_entity_poly.pdbx_seq_one_letter_code
_entity_poly.pdbx_strand_id
1 'polypeptide(L)'
;MHENIRPWAELRQRSNLQRLCMAVSASLFVLSAPIAQAGAVVLYNQNFEKPVGFVDNGGDVNALSSVNQLYPNQPQGFTFAQQFTVETLRVGGTQAWAAAQGGKGGFKDPQGIAGSYVLGMLSSRQDDLLGLAFNVGNNHFLNFRLNISSIDLNAHGGPFVPTGGQAPVFRLSLFDNPSGQAGIGGGKLLDSEDITGLVAPNKWTFNWSELTVALDAIGNTNGNVLLQIDLLKGGYAALDNLRIAASNEAGNVGTVNEPAPLLLAALGLAALGWQRRRKIA
;
A
#
# COMPACT_ATOMS: atom_id res chain seq x y z
N MET A 1 -43.53 12.36 86.63
CA MET A 1 -42.96 12.64 87.97
C MET A 1 -41.57 12.03 88.01
N HIS A 2 -40.56 12.90 88.19
CA HIS A 2 -39.25 12.72 88.86
C HIS A 2 -38.46 11.42 88.62
N GLU A 3 -37.17 11.38 88.32
CA GLU A 3 -36.13 12.42 88.19
C GLU A 3 -34.85 11.75 87.66
N ASN A 4 -34.02 12.55 86.99
CA ASN A 4 -32.62 12.29 86.69
C ASN A 4 -31.80 11.91 87.94
N ILE A 5 -30.67 11.22 87.76
CA ILE A 5 -29.33 11.70 88.15
C ILE A 5 -28.26 10.84 87.44
N ARG A 6 -27.50 11.47 86.54
CA ARG A 6 -26.08 11.14 86.26
C ARG A 6 -25.21 11.95 87.23
N PRO A 7 -23.99 11.50 87.55
CA PRO A 7 -22.78 12.21 87.03
C PRO A 7 -21.68 11.20 86.61
N TRP A 8 -21.02 11.27 85.44
CA TRP A 8 -20.08 12.25 84.86
C TRP A 8 -18.73 12.42 85.60
N ALA A 9 -17.65 12.07 84.88
CA ALA A 9 -16.22 12.47 84.95
C ALA A 9 -15.32 11.21 84.95
N GLU A 10 -14.27 11.00 84.15
CA GLU A 10 -13.44 11.78 83.21
C GLU A 10 -12.68 10.72 82.34
N LEU A 11 -12.62 10.77 81.01
CA LEU A 11 -11.83 11.60 80.09
C LEU A 11 -10.33 11.22 79.93
N ARG A 12 -9.99 11.00 78.64
CA ARG A 12 -8.67 11.07 77.94
C ARG A 12 -7.83 9.78 77.87
N GLN A 13 -7.03 9.49 76.83
CA GLN A 13 -6.85 9.91 75.41
C GLN A 13 -5.54 9.19 74.95
N ARG A 14 -5.43 8.78 73.68
CA ARG A 14 -4.17 8.42 72.92
C ARG A 14 -3.58 7.02 73.22
N SER A 15 -2.97 6.27 72.30
CA SER A 15 -2.67 6.39 70.86
C SER A 15 -1.95 5.13 70.36
N ASN A 16 -2.12 4.82 69.06
CA ASN A 16 -1.17 4.19 68.12
C ASN A 16 -0.72 2.72 68.37
N LEU A 17 -1.11 1.79 67.49
CA LEU A 17 -0.24 1.28 66.40
C LEU A 17 -0.94 0.13 65.61
N GLN A 18 -1.23 0.43 64.33
CA GLN A 18 -0.88 -0.39 63.14
C GLN A 18 -1.46 -1.82 62.92
N ARG A 19 -2.21 -1.93 61.81
CA ARG A 19 -2.14 -2.91 60.68
C ARG A 19 -3.57 -3.24 60.22
N LEU A 20 -4.23 -2.38 59.44
CA LEU A 20 -4.07 -2.17 57.99
C LEU A 20 -4.06 -3.48 57.17
N CYS A 21 -5.25 -3.91 56.72
CA CYS A 21 -5.45 -4.62 55.46
C CYS A 21 -6.79 -4.17 54.87
N MET A 22 -6.84 -2.93 54.37
CA MET A 22 -7.85 -2.53 53.39
C MET A 22 -7.50 -3.21 52.06
N ALA A 23 -8.36 -4.11 51.59
CA ALA A 23 -8.33 -4.57 50.22
C ALA A 23 -8.82 -3.44 49.31
N VAL A 24 -7.90 -2.66 48.76
CA VAL A 24 -8.16 -1.72 47.67
C VAL A 24 -8.46 -2.53 46.42
N SER A 25 -9.74 -2.62 46.06
CA SER A 25 -10.16 -3.07 44.72
C SER A 25 -9.87 -1.94 43.73
N ALA A 26 -8.67 -1.96 43.14
CA ALA A 26 -8.31 -1.06 42.05
C ALA A 26 -9.14 -1.43 40.81
N SER A 27 -10.26 -0.74 40.63
CA SER A 27 -11.05 -0.80 39.39
C SER A 27 -10.33 0.05 38.34
N LEU A 28 -9.57 -0.60 37.46
CA LEU A 28 -8.91 0.03 36.33
C LEU A 28 -9.98 0.36 35.27
N PHE A 29 -10.67 1.49 35.39
CA PHE A 29 -11.48 2.05 34.30
C PHE A 29 -10.53 2.61 33.24
N VAL A 30 -10.18 1.79 32.26
CA VAL A 30 -9.60 2.26 31.01
C VAL A 30 -10.71 2.98 30.26
N LEU A 31 -10.72 4.32 30.33
CA LEU A 31 -11.46 5.15 29.39
C LEU A 31 -10.82 4.94 28.01
N SER A 32 -11.30 3.95 27.27
CA SER A 32 -11.09 3.86 25.83
C SER A 32 -11.93 4.95 25.17
N ALA A 33 -11.41 6.18 25.12
CA ALA A 33 -11.90 7.14 24.16
C ALA A 33 -11.74 6.50 22.77
N PRO A 34 -12.79 6.44 21.93
CA PRO A 34 -12.58 6.13 20.53
C PRO A 34 -11.79 7.30 19.97
N ILE A 35 -10.47 7.14 19.83
CA ILE A 35 -9.74 7.90 18.84
C ILE A 35 -10.38 7.44 17.54
N ALA A 36 -11.26 8.27 16.96
CA ALA A 36 -11.66 8.11 15.59
C ALA A 36 -10.39 8.30 14.77
N GLN A 37 -9.64 7.21 14.58
CA GLN A 37 -8.60 7.16 13.58
C GLN A 37 -9.37 7.41 12.27
N ALA A 38 -9.14 8.55 11.63
CA ALA A 38 -9.52 8.74 10.24
C ALA A 38 -8.67 7.73 9.44
N GLY A 39 -9.11 6.48 9.46
CA GLY A 39 -8.37 5.36 8.91
C GLY A 39 -8.48 5.39 7.39
N ALA A 40 -7.36 5.21 6.71
CA ALA A 40 -7.37 4.99 5.28
C ALA A 40 -8.06 3.66 4.95
N VAL A 41 -8.94 3.69 3.96
CA VAL A 41 -9.57 2.49 3.40
C VAL A 41 -8.70 2.02 2.25
N VAL A 42 -8.00 0.89 2.43
CA VAL A 42 -7.21 0.29 1.35
C VAL A 42 -8.15 -0.24 0.29
N LEU A 43 -8.05 0.32 -0.91
CA LEU A 43 -8.88 -0.02 -2.06
C LEU A 43 -8.25 -1.10 -2.93
N TYR A 44 -6.92 -1.09 -3.02
CA TYR A 44 -6.21 -2.00 -3.91
C TYR A 44 -4.78 -2.24 -3.44
N ASN A 45 -4.30 -3.47 -3.63
CA ASN A 45 -2.94 -3.88 -3.34
C ASN A 45 -2.50 -4.95 -4.35
N GLN A 46 -1.43 -4.71 -5.09
CA GLN A 46 -0.96 -5.59 -6.14
C GLN A 46 0.56 -5.49 -6.29
N ASN A 47 1.22 -6.64 -6.31
CA ASN A 47 2.66 -6.77 -6.49
C ASN A 47 3.03 -7.65 -7.70
N PHE A 48 2.05 -8.01 -8.54
CA PHE A 48 2.24 -8.70 -9.82
C PHE A 48 2.98 -10.05 -9.76
N GLU A 49 3.14 -10.67 -8.59
CA GLU A 49 3.96 -11.88 -8.43
C GLU A 49 3.38 -13.17 -9.04
N LYS A 50 2.09 -13.17 -9.37
CA LYS A 50 1.37 -14.40 -9.74
C LYS A 50 0.61 -14.25 -11.07
N PRO A 51 1.29 -14.00 -12.19
CA PRO A 51 0.64 -14.06 -13.48
C PRO A 51 0.20 -15.51 -13.77
N VAL A 52 -0.98 -15.65 -14.37
CA VAL A 52 -1.52 -16.91 -14.87
C VAL A 52 -1.15 -17.04 -16.34
N GLY A 53 -0.54 -18.16 -16.72
CA GLY A 53 -0.25 -18.45 -18.13
C GLY A 53 0.78 -17.52 -18.75
N PHE A 54 1.71 -16.96 -17.96
CA PHE A 54 2.81 -16.14 -18.50
C PHE A 54 3.61 -16.96 -19.53
N VAL A 55 3.65 -16.44 -20.76
CA VAL A 55 4.49 -16.94 -21.84
C VAL A 55 5.56 -15.89 -22.14
N ASP A 56 6.83 -16.28 -22.12
CA ASP A 56 7.90 -15.41 -22.59
C ASP A 56 7.83 -15.33 -24.11
N ASN A 57 7.43 -14.17 -24.63
CA ASN A 57 7.34 -13.90 -26.05
C ASN A 57 8.64 -13.32 -26.63
N GLY A 58 9.67 -13.15 -25.78
CA GLY A 58 11.00 -12.67 -26.13
C GLY A 58 11.58 -11.79 -25.04
N GLY A 59 12.85 -12.05 -24.69
CA GLY A 59 13.60 -11.17 -23.80
C GLY A 59 13.07 -11.10 -22.37
N ASP A 60 12.48 -12.18 -21.85
CA ASP A 60 11.84 -12.23 -20.53
C ASP A 60 10.59 -11.33 -20.42
N VAL A 61 9.85 -11.12 -21.53
CA VAL A 61 8.66 -10.26 -21.61
C VAL A 61 7.45 -11.01 -22.16
N ASN A 62 6.26 -10.75 -21.61
CA ASN A 62 4.99 -11.05 -22.25
C ASN A 62 4.34 -9.75 -22.75
N ALA A 63 4.45 -9.53 -24.05
CA ALA A 63 3.93 -8.35 -24.76
C ALA A 63 2.55 -8.59 -25.40
N LEU A 64 2.09 -9.84 -25.43
CA LEU A 64 0.92 -10.26 -26.22
C LEU A 64 -0.35 -10.45 -25.39
N SER A 65 -0.21 -10.53 -24.07
CA SER A 65 -1.34 -10.71 -23.15
C SER A 65 -1.59 -9.42 -22.38
N SER A 66 -2.85 -9.05 -22.21
CA SER A 66 -3.24 -7.90 -21.39
C SER A 66 -2.99 -8.16 -19.90
N VAL A 67 -2.93 -7.09 -19.12
CA VAL A 67 -2.78 -7.19 -17.65
C VAL A 67 -3.94 -8.01 -17.06
N ASN A 68 -5.17 -7.84 -17.54
CA ASN A 68 -6.31 -8.65 -17.04
C ASN A 68 -6.24 -10.12 -17.44
N GLN A 69 -5.60 -10.46 -18.58
CA GLN A 69 -5.41 -11.86 -18.98
C GLN A 69 -4.38 -12.56 -18.08
N LEU A 70 -3.29 -11.88 -17.74
CA LEU A 70 -2.24 -12.42 -16.88
C LEU A 70 -2.63 -12.36 -15.39
N TYR A 71 -3.42 -11.38 -14.97
CA TYR A 71 -3.85 -11.23 -13.59
C TYR A 71 -5.39 -11.27 -13.49
N PRO A 72 -6.04 -12.40 -13.80
CA PRO A 72 -7.51 -12.47 -13.88
C PRO A 72 -8.21 -12.45 -12.52
N ASN A 73 -7.48 -12.74 -11.43
CA ASN A 73 -8.04 -12.84 -10.07
C ASN A 73 -8.03 -11.49 -9.35
N GLN A 74 -8.46 -10.43 -10.03
CA GLN A 74 -8.61 -9.12 -9.41
C GLN A 74 -9.77 -9.11 -8.40
N PRO A 75 -9.76 -8.19 -7.42
CA PRO A 75 -10.92 -7.98 -6.55
C PRO A 75 -12.21 -7.80 -7.38
N GLN A 76 -13.33 -8.27 -6.85
CA GLN A 76 -14.61 -8.17 -7.55
C GLN A 76 -14.92 -6.71 -7.92
N GLY A 77 -15.29 -6.49 -9.19
CA GLY A 77 -15.59 -5.15 -9.71
C GLY A 77 -14.35 -4.34 -10.13
N PHE A 78 -13.14 -4.88 -9.97
CA PHE A 78 -11.91 -4.26 -10.44
C PHE A 78 -11.48 -4.86 -11.79
N THR A 79 -11.12 -3.98 -12.73
CA THR A 79 -10.47 -4.35 -13.98
C THR A 79 -9.51 -3.24 -14.39
N PHE A 80 -8.38 -3.62 -14.97
CA PHE A 80 -7.52 -2.65 -15.63
C PHE A 80 -8.15 -2.24 -16.96
N ALA A 81 -8.05 -0.96 -17.31
CA ALA A 81 -8.14 -0.50 -18.68
C ALA A 81 -6.72 -0.23 -19.18
N GLN A 82 -6.41 -0.58 -20.41
CA GLN A 82 -5.09 -0.31 -20.98
C GLN A 82 -5.21 0.22 -22.40
N GLN A 83 -4.30 1.12 -22.76
CA GLN A 83 -4.03 1.50 -24.14
C GLN A 83 -2.70 0.88 -24.56
N PHE A 84 -2.66 0.34 -25.78
CA PHE A 84 -1.50 -0.36 -26.33
C PHE A 84 -1.00 -1.51 -25.43
N THR A 85 0.32 -1.62 -25.24
CA THR A 85 0.99 -2.79 -24.69
C THR A 85 1.58 -2.45 -23.33
N VAL A 86 0.74 -2.40 -22.29
CA VAL A 86 1.25 -2.54 -20.93
C VAL A 86 1.66 -4.01 -20.75
N GLU A 87 2.96 -4.24 -20.58
CA GLU A 87 3.56 -5.58 -20.68
C GLU A 87 3.90 -6.14 -19.30
N THR A 88 4.06 -7.46 -19.20
CA THR A 88 4.62 -8.08 -17.98
C THR A 88 6.04 -8.54 -18.23
N LEU A 89 6.98 -8.14 -17.38
CA LEU A 89 8.39 -8.54 -17.44
C LEU A 89 8.65 -9.60 -16.38
N ARG A 90 9.51 -10.56 -16.68
CA ARG A 90 10.03 -11.52 -15.71
C ARG A 90 11.38 -11.05 -15.16
N VAL A 91 11.44 -10.78 -13.87
CA VAL A 91 12.65 -10.44 -13.15
C VAL A 91 13.49 -11.70 -12.91
N GLY A 92 14.81 -11.59 -13.05
CA GLY A 92 15.71 -12.72 -12.83
C GLY A 92 15.64 -13.82 -13.89
N GLY A 93 15.01 -13.54 -15.05
CA GLY A 93 15.04 -14.41 -16.22
C GLY A 93 16.44 -14.60 -16.80
N THR A 94 16.53 -15.15 -18.01
CA THR A 94 17.83 -15.48 -18.63
C THR A 94 18.00 -14.92 -20.04
N GLN A 95 16.96 -14.32 -20.62
CA GLN A 95 16.93 -13.92 -22.03
C GLN A 95 17.22 -12.43 -22.22
N ALA A 96 16.67 -11.57 -21.36
CA ALA A 96 16.84 -10.13 -21.44
C ALA A 96 18.33 -9.78 -21.43
N TRP A 97 18.79 -9.07 -22.44
CA TRP A 97 20.17 -8.60 -22.55
C TRP A 97 21.26 -9.70 -22.43
N ALA A 98 20.96 -10.96 -22.75
CA ALA A 98 21.88 -12.09 -22.54
C ALA A 98 23.26 -11.90 -23.19
N ALA A 99 23.30 -11.37 -24.43
CA ALA A 99 24.56 -11.10 -25.13
C ALA A 99 25.41 -10.03 -24.42
N ALA A 100 24.77 -9.00 -23.86
CA ALA A 100 25.45 -7.95 -23.10
C ALA A 100 25.91 -8.43 -21.71
N GLN A 101 25.34 -9.53 -21.21
CA GLN A 101 25.58 -10.11 -19.89
C GLN A 101 26.37 -11.43 -19.95
N GLY A 102 27.19 -11.63 -20.99
CA GLY A 102 28.08 -12.80 -21.08
C GLY A 102 27.35 -14.15 -21.17
N GLY A 103 26.15 -14.16 -21.74
CA GLY A 103 25.33 -15.36 -21.96
C GLY A 103 24.40 -15.73 -20.81
N LYS A 104 24.43 -15.01 -19.68
CA LYS A 104 23.51 -15.19 -18.55
C LYS A 104 22.69 -13.91 -18.34
N GLY A 105 21.70 -13.71 -19.20
CA GLY A 105 20.85 -12.52 -19.24
C GLY A 105 19.92 -12.37 -18.04
N GLY A 106 18.82 -11.66 -18.27
CA GLY A 106 17.77 -11.34 -17.30
C GLY A 106 17.82 -9.91 -16.81
N PHE A 107 16.64 -9.40 -16.46
CA PHE A 107 16.52 -8.20 -15.65
C PHE A 107 17.04 -8.46 -14.23
N LYS A 108 17.77 -7.49 -13.66
CA LYS A 108 18.39 -7.60 -12.34
C LYS A 108 17.72 -6.64 -11.37
N ASP A 109 17.43 -7.12 -10.17
CA ASP A 109 16.93 -6.31 -9.07
C ASP A 109 17.88 -6.39 -7.87
N PRO A 110 18.87 -5.49 -7.76
CA PRO A 110 19.80 -5.48 -6.64
C PRO A 110 19.17 -4.98 -5.34
N GLN A 111 18.03 -4.28 -5.39
CA GLN A 111 17.33 -3.78 -4.20
C GLN A 111 16.38 -4.81 -3.60
N GLY A 112 16.01 -5.85 -4.37
CA GLY A 112 15.05 -6.87 -3.95
C GLY A 112 13.67 -6.29 -3.63
N ILE A 113 13.27 -5.24 -4.36
CA ILE A 113 11.99 -4.54 -4.21
C ILE A 113 10.92 -5.18 -5.10
N ALA A 114 11.31 -5.58 -6.31
CA ALA A 114 10.48 -6.45 -7.11
C ALA A 114 10.48 -7.86 -6.50
N GLY A 115 9.59 -8.73 -6.96
CA GLY A 115 9.80 -10.16 -6.84
C GLY A 115 10.17 -10.77 -8.19
N SER A 116 9.24 -11.50 -8.78
CA SER A 116 9.43 -12.33 -9.97
C SER A 116 8.93 -11.63 -11.23
N TYR A 117 7.99 -10.70 -11.10
CA TYR A 117 7.35 -10.04 -12.24
C TYR A 117 7.00 -8.60 -11.93
N VAL A 118 7.05 -7.76 -12.96
CA VAL A 118 6.68 -6.34 -12.88
C VAL A 118 5.90 -5.95 -14.13
N LEU A 119 5.21 -4.81 -14.09
CA LEU A 119 4.64 -4.23 -15.30
C LEU A 119 5.65 -3.30 -15.98
N GLY A 120 5.67 -3.31 -17.30
CA GLY A 120 6.42 -2.41 -18.16
C GLY A 120 5.50 -1.50 -18.97
N MET A 121 5.94 -0.27 -19.17
CA MET A 121 5.26 0.75 -19.96
C MET A 121 6.25 1.49 -20.85
N LEU A 122 5.79 1.86 -22.03
CA LEU A 122 6.52 2.58 -23.06
C LEU A 122 6.01 4.02 -23.18
N SER A 123 6.93 4.98 -23.22
CA SER A 123 6.67 6.42 -23.29
C SER A 123 6.69 6.98 -24.72
N SER A 124 7.05 6.15 -25.70
CA SER A 124 7.36 6.59 -27.06
C SER A 124 7.07 5.48 -28.08
N ARG A 125 6.60 5.82 -29.28
CA ARG A 125 6.04 4.91 -30.32
C ARG A 125 4.63 4.40 -30.01
N GLN A 126 4.39 3.88 -28.83
CA GLN A 126 3.08 3.50 -28.32
C GLN A 126 3.01 4.09 -26.92
N ASP A 127 2.17 5.11 -26.78
CA ASP A 127 2.02 5.87 -25.53
C ASP A 127 1.13 5.07 -24.60
N ASP A 128 1.76 4.16 -23.84
CA ASP A 128 1.05 3.20 -23.00
C ASP A 128 0.34 3.92 -21.86
N LEU A 129 -0.95 3.62 -21.70
CA LEU A 129 -1.76 4.15 -20.60
C LEU A 129 -2.34 2.99 -19.80
N LEU A 130 -2.33 3.11 -18.48
CA LEU A 130 -2.99 2.18 -17.58
C LEU A 130 -4.04 2.94 -16.75
N GLY A 131 -5.27 2.44 -16.78
CA GLY A 131 -6.43 3.03 -16.12
C GLY A 131 -7.03 2.11 -15.06
N LEU A 132 -7.36 2.69 -13.90
CA LEU A 132 -7.95 1.99 -12.76
C LEU A 132 -9.15 2.80 -12.25
N ALA A 133 -10.30 2.16 -12.11
CA ALA A 133 -11.49 2.79 -11.53
C ALA A 133 -11.63 2.43 -10.04
N PHE A 134 -11.96 3.43 -9.22
CA PHE A 134 -12.11 3.28 -7.78
C PHE A 134 -13.33 4.04 -7.26
N ASN A 135 -13.80 3.65 -6.07
CA ASN A 135 -14.73 4.45 -5.29
C ASN A 135 -14.01 4.94 -4.02
N VAL A 136 -13.77 6.25 -3.93
CA VAL A 136 -13.15 6.89 -2.76
C VAL A 136 -14.17 7.24 -1.66
N GLY A 137 -15.47 7.05 -1.93
CA GLY A 137 -16.56 7.44 -1.05
C GLY A 137 -16.55 8.95 -0.79
N ASN A 138 -16.60 9.32 0.48
CA ASN A 138 -16.56 10.71 0.92
C ASN A 138 -15.14 11.19 1.28
N ASN A 139 -14.10 10.41 0.94
CA ASN A 139 -12.73 10.77 1.28
C ASN A 139 -12.17 11.83 0.34
N HIS A 140 -11.32 12.71 0.86
CA HIS A 140 -10.73 13.80 0.09
C HIS A 140 -9.59 13.35 -0.83
N PHE A 141 -8.85 12.30 -0.49
CA PHE A 141 -7.69 11.87 -1.26
C PHE A 141 -7.79 10.43 -1.74
N LEU A 142 -7.34 10.21 -2.98
CA LEU A 142 -6.85 8.92 -3.43
C LEU A 142 -5.34 8.90 -3.22
N ASN A 143 -4.89 8.19 -2.20
CA ASN A 143 -3.47 8.01 -1.92
C ASN A 143 -2.93 6.81 -2.70
N PHE A 144 -1.81 6.98 -3.37
CA PHE A 144 -1.20 5.95 -4.20
C PHE A 144 0.28 5.83 -3.87
N ARG A 145 0.68 4.66 -3.40
CA ARG A 145 2.08 4.25 -3.28
C ARG A 145 2.41 3.23 -4.35
N LEU A 146 3.57 3.39 -4.99
CA LEU A 146 4.09 2.49 -6.00
C LEU A 146 5.62 2.52 -6.02
N ASN A 147 6.21 1.51 -6.64
CA ASN A 147 7.60 1.52 -7.06
C ASN A 147 7.68 1.76 -8.56
N ILE A 148 8.62 2.61 -8.99
CA ILE A 148 8.96 2.80 -10.41
C ILE A 148 10.45 2.65 -10.64
N SER A 149 10.83 2.23 -11.84
CA SER A 149 12.23 2.16 -12.25
C SER A 149 12.42 2.33 -13.74
N SER A 150 13.52 2.97 -14.15
CA SER A 150 13.95 2.93 -15.55
C SER A 150 14.42 1.52 -15.89
N ILE A 151 14.01 1.02 -17.05
CA ILE A 151 14.48 -0.24 -17.63
C ILE A 151 14.39 -0.12 -19.15
N ASP A 152 14.98 -1.04 -19.90
CA ASP A 152 14.91 -1.03 -21.36
C ASP A 152 14.75 -2.45 -21.90
N LEU A 153 14.18 -2.57 -23.08
CA LEU A 153 14.03 -3.84 -23.76
C LEU A 153 15.12 -4.02 -24.82
N ASN A 154 15.63 -5.24 -24.94
CA ASN A 154 16.44 -5.66 -26.08
C ASN A 154 15.67 -6.60 -27.04
N ALA A 155 14.39 -6.83 -26.76
CA ALA A 155 13.45 -7.57 -27.58
C ALA A 155 12.24 -6.67 -27.88
N HIS A 156 11.53 -6.94 -28.98
CA HIS A 156 10.30 -6.20 -29.36
C HIS A 156 10.46 -4.72 -29.75
N GLY A 157 11.70 -4.26 -29.93
CA GLY A 157 12.05 -2.86 -30.22
C GLY A 157 12.93 -2.30 -29.11
N GLY A 158 13.81 -1.36 -29.44
CA GLY A 158 14.78 -0.76 -28.51
C GLY A 158 16.15 -0.47 -29.15
N PRO A 159 17.08 0.21 -28.46
CA PRO A 159 16.92 0.73 -27.10
C PRO A 159 16.02 1.96 -27.05
N PHE A 160 15.20 2.04 -25.99
CA PHE A 160 14.36 3.19 -25.69
C PHE A 160 15.05 4.19 -24.76
N VAL A 161 15.94 3.69 -23.90
CA VAL A 161 16.69 4.52 -22.95
C VAL A 161 18.01 4.97 -23.60
N PRO A 162 18.32 6.27 -23.61
CA PRO A 162 19.59 6.77 -24.15
C PRO A 162 20.81 6.25 -23.39
N THR A 163 21.97 6.27 -24.04
CA THR A 163 23.25 5.97 -23.39
C THR A 163 23.49 6.94 -22.23
N GLY A 164 23.77 6.39 -21.04
CA GLY A 164 23.84 7.17 -19.79
C GLY A 164 22.59 7.08 -18.92
N GLY A 165 21.52 6.43 -19.41
CA GLY A 165 20.27 6.23 -18.67
C GLY A 165 19.35 7.46 -18.75
N GLN A 166 18.10 7.27 -18.33
CA GLN A 166 17.14 8.35 -18.16
C GLN A 166 16.21 8.04 -17.00
N ALA A 167 15.96 9.02 -16.13
CA ALA A 167 14.98 8.88 -15.07
C ALA A 167 13.57 8.78 -15.68
N PRO A 168 12.74 7.80 -15.27
CA PRO A 168 11.39 7.71 -15.77
C PRO A 168 10.54 8.81 -15.12
N VAL A 169 9.64 9.41 -15.88
CA VAL A 169 8.66 10.37 -15.36
C VAL A 169 7.28 9.84 -15.68
N PHE A 170 6.50 9.55 -14.66
CA PHE A 170 5.09 9.16 -14.81
C PHE A 170 4.19 10.32 -14.43
N ARG A 171 3.09 10.50 -15.16
CA ARG A 171 1.96 11.32 -14.73
C ARG A 171 0.88 10.43 -14.15
N LEU A 172 0.43 10.81 -12.97
CA LEU A 172 -0.71 10.23 -12.29
C LEU A 172 -1.84 11.25 -12.36
N SER A 173 -2.92 10.93 -13.05
CA SER A 173 -4.07 11.83 -13.21
C SER A 173 -5.33 11.21 -12.64
N LEU A 174 -6.04 11.98 -11.82
CA LEU A 174 -7.31 11.58 -11.22
C LEU A 174 -8.47 12.29 -11.91
N PHE A 175 -9.39 11.53 -12.47
CA PHE A 175 -10.59 12.05 -13.12
C PHE A 175 -11.84 11.70 -12.31
N ASP A 176 -12.81 12.61 -12.30
CA ASP A 176 -14.19 12.29 -11.90
C ASP A 176 -14.76 11.23 -12.85
N ASN A 177 -15.34 10.18 -12.31
CA ASN A 177 -15.85 9.06 -13.09
C ASN A 177 -17.26 8.65 -12.62
N PRO A 178 -18.30 9.47 -12.87
CA PRO A 178 -19.64 9.20 -12.36
C PRO A 178 -20.20 7.83 -12.78
N SER A 179 -19.72 7.28 -13.91
CA SER A 179 -20.14 5.98 -14.45
C SER A 179 -19.64 4.77 -13.65
N GLY A 180 -18.56 4.95 -12.88
CA GLY A 180 -17.84 3.86 -12.21
C GLY A 180 -17.18 2.85 -13.15
N GLN A 181 -17.24 3.05 -14.47
CA GLN A 181 -16.66 2.12 -15.44
C GLN A 181 -15.15 2.30 -15.54
N ALA A 182 -14.42 1.22 -15.80
CA ALA A 182 -13.01 1.29 -16.11
C ALA A 182 -12.78 1.97 -17.46
N GLY A 183 -11.68 2.70 -17.57
CA GLY A 183 -11.29 3.41 -18.77
C GLY A 183 -9.89 4.02 -18.62
N ILE A 184 -9.42 4.66 -19.67
CA ILE A 184 -8.09 5.30 -19.72
C ILE A 184 -8.16 6.82 -19.55
N GLY A 185 -9.25 7.36 -19.02
CA GLY A 185 -9.50 8.81 -18.91
C GLY A 185 -10.92 9.18 -19.35
N GLY A 186 -11.19 10.49 -19.49
CA GLY A 186 -12.38 11.00 -20.18
C GLY A 186 -13.41 11.77 -19.35
N GLY A 187 -13.12 12.02 -18.06
CA GLY A 187 -13.94 12.86 -17.17
C GLY A 187 -13.33 14.23 -16.88
N LYS A 188 -13.90 14.95 -15.91
CA LYS A 188 -13.28 16.17 -15.37
C LYS A 188 -11.99 15.77 -14.63
N LEU A 189 -10.86 16.35 -15.01
CA LEU A 189 -9.62 16.22 -14.23
C LEU A 189 -9.82 16.87 -12.85
N LEU A 190 -9.60 16.08 -11.80
CA LEU A 190 -9.66 16.52 -10.40
C LEU A 190 -8.28 16.96 -9.94
N ASP A 191 -7.28 16.11 -10.13
CA ASP A 191 -5.90 16.38 -9.76
C ASP A 191 -4.92 15.61 -10.63
N SER A 192 -3.66 16.03 -10.66
CA SER A 192 -2.58 15.32 -11.34
C SER A 192 -1.22 15.64 -10.73
N GLU A 193 -0.37 14.62 -10.64
CA GLU A 193 1.00 14.75 -10.16
C GLU A 193 2.00 14.02 -11.08
N ASP A 194 3.13 14.66 -11.35
CA ASP A 194 4.25 14.05 -12.07
C ASP A 194 5.26 13.51 -11.06
N ILE A 195 5.53 12.21 -11.10
CA ILE A 195 6.51 11.55 -10.26
C ILE A 195 7.74 11.16 -11.08
N THR A 196 8.92 11.28 -10.48
CA THR A 196 10.20 10.99 -11.15
C THR A 196 10.97 9.92 -10.38
N GLY A 197 11.40 8.88 -11.11
CA GLY A 197 12.23 7.82 -10.55
C GLY A 197 13.73 8.15 -10.62
N LEU A 198 14.56 7.21 -10.19
CA LEU A 198 16.00 7.29 -10.34
C LEU A 198 16.46 6.79 -11.72
N VAL A 199 17.62 7.27 -12.16
CA VAL A 199 18.31 6.73 -13.33
C VAL A 199 18.85 5.34 -13.00
N ALA A 200 18.54 4.36 -13.83
CA ALA A 200 19.09 3.01 -13.71
C ALA A 200 20.59 2.97 -14.08
N PRO A 201 21.40 2.11 -13.42
CA PRO A 201 22.84 2.03 -13.69
C PRO A 201 23.16 1.46 -15.08
N ASN A 202 22.24 0.70 -15.67
CA ASN A 202 22.31 0.19 -17.04
C ASN A 202 20.89 -0.17 -17.52
N LYS A 203 20.78 -0.67 -18.76
CA LYS A 203 19.51 -0.94 -19.45
C LYS A 203 18.69 -2.12 -18.91
N TRP A 204 19.27 -2.96 -18.04
CA TRP A 204 18.65 -4.21 -17.57
C TRP A 204 18.69 -4.38 -16.05
N THR A 205 19.11 -3.36 -15.30
CA THR A 205 19.18 -3.40 -13.85
C THR A 205 18.26 -2.34 -13.28
N PHE A 206 17.28 -2.76 -12.50
CA PHE A 206 16.37 -1.85 -11.83
C PHE A 206 17.12 -1.00 -10.80
N ASN A 207 16.68 0.25 -10.70
CA ASN A 207 16.95 1.19 -9.62
C ASN A 207 15.61 1.79 -9.20
N TRP A 208 14.95 1.14 -8.23
CA TRP A 208 13.61 1.42 -7.79
C TRP A 208 13.54 2.68 -6.94
N SER A 209 12.48 3.47 -7.17
CA SER A 209 12.04 4.56 -6.29
C SER A 209 10.66 4.21 -5.74
N GLU A 210 10.51 4.18 -4.42
CA GLU A 210 9.19 4.16 -3.77
C GLU A 210 8.67 5.59 -3.66
N LEU A 211 7.47 5.82 -4.17
CA LEU A 211 6.84 7.13 -4.18
C LEU A 211 5.43 6.98 -3.60
N THR A 212 5.00 7.96 -2.82
CA THR A 212 3.62 8.07 -2.34
C THR A 212 3.08 9.43 -2.75
N VAL A 213 1.99 9.44 -3.49
CA VAL A 213 1.26 10.65 -3.91
C VAL A 213 -0.13 10.66 -3.30
N ALA A 214 -0.69 11.87 -3.19
CA ALA A 214 -2.04 12.09 -2.71
C ALA A 214 -2.79 12.94 -3.74
N LEU A 215 -3.65 12.29 -4.52
CA LEU A 215 -4.43 12.97 -5.55
C LEU A 215 -5.74 13.48 -4.93
N ASP A 216 -6.00 14.78 -5.04
CA ASP A 216 -7.21 15.42 -4.53
C ASP A 216 -8.45 14.96 -5.33
N ALA A 217 -9.37 14.32 -4.62
CA ALA A 217 -10.64 13.84 -5.15
C ALA A 217 -11.78 14.84 -4.89
N ILE A 218 -11.54 15.98 -4.24
CA ILE A 218 -12.57 16.98 -3.98
C ILE A 218 -13.20 17.44 -5.30
N GLY A 219 -14.53 17.44 -5.33
CA GLY A 219 -15.29 17.79 -6.51
C GLY A 219 -15.56 16.62 -7.46
N ASN A 220 -15.21 15.38 -7.07
CA ASN A 220 -15.86 14.19 -7.64
C ASN A 220 -17.36 14.19 -7.34
N THR A 221 -18.16 13.55 -8.19
CA THR A 221 -19.63 13.67 -8.18
C THR A 221 -20.34 12.64 -7.30
N ASN A 222 -19.81 11.42 -7.18
CA ASN A 222 -20.49 10.31 -6.50
C ASN A 222 -19.55 9.30 -5.83
N GLY A 223 -18.32 9.72 -5.52
CA GLY A 223 -17.25 8.90 -4.97
C GLY A 223 -16.47 8.11 -6.00
N ASN A 224 -16.97 7.94 -7.23
CA ASN A 224 -16.27 7.19 -8.26
C ASN A 224 -15.24 8.06 -8.99
N VAL A 225 -14.02 7.56 -9.08
CA VAL A 225 -12.89 8.22 -9.71
C VAL A 225 -12.16 7.25 -10.64
N LEU A 226 -11.37 7.81 -11.55
CA LEU A 226 -10.53 7.07 -12.47
C LEU A 226 -9.10 7.57 -12.37
N LEU A 227 -8.20 6.69 -11.96
CA LEU A 227 -6.77 6.91 -11.93
C LEU A 227 -6.19 6.49 -13.29
N GLN A 228 -5.52 7.42 -13.96
CA GLN A 228 -4.69 7.16 -15.12
C GLN A 228 -3.22 7.21 -14.71
N ILE A 229 -2.45 6.23 -15.17
CA ILE A 229 -0.99 6.17 -15.09
C ILE A 229 -0.47 6.27 -16.51
N ASP A 230 0.39 7.25 -16.74
CA ASP A 230 0.97 7.60 -18.04
C ASP A 230 2.49 7.74 -17.88
N LEU A 231 3.28 7.10 -18.74
CA LEU A 231 4.72 7.27 -18.76
C LEU A 231 5.10 8.39 -19.74
N LEU A 232 5.48 9.56 -19.22
CA LEU A 232 5.84 10.73 -20.02
C LEU A 232 7.28 10.70 -20.55
N LYS A 233 8.22 10.15 -19.76
CA LYS A 233 9.65 10.13 -20.09
C LYS A 233 10.32 8.87 -19.59
N GLY A 234 11.45 8.52 -20.20
CA GLY A 234 12.25 7.34 -19.87
C GLY A 234 12.38 6.38 -21.05
N GLY A 235 11.58 6.55 -22.11
CA GLY A 235 11.54 5.63 -23.23
C GLY A 235 10.74 4.39 -22.84
N TYR A 236 11.25 3.60 -21.90
CA TYR A 236 10.57 2.46 -21.29
C TYR A 236 10.84 2.48 -19.78
N ALA A 237 9.86 2.05 -18.98
CA ALA A 237 9.97 2.01 -17.53
C ALA A 237 9.11 0.90 -16.94
N ALA A 238 9.47 0.47 -15.73
CA ALA A 238 8.70 -0.51 -14.97
C ALA A 238 8.01 0.13 -13.77
N LEU A 239 6.89 -0.48 -13.37
CA LEU A 239 6.17 -0.19 -12.15
C LEU A 239 5.77 -1.47 -11.42
N ASP A 240 5.70 -1.40 -10.09
CA ASP A 240 5.34 -2.53 -9.22
C ASP A 240 4.79 -2.06 -7.86
N ASN A 241 4.32 -3.00 -7.03
CA ASN A 241 3.91 -2.83 -5.63
C ASN A 241 2.88 -1.71 -5.43
N LEU A 242 1.84 -1.73 -6.26
CA LEU A 242 0.75 -0.76 -6.19
C LEU A 242 -0.03 -0.93 -4.89
N ARG A 243 -0.15 0.16 -4.13
CA ARG A 243 -1.02 0.26 -2.97
C ARG A 243 -1.82 1.54 -3.03
N ILE A 244 -3.14 1.40 -3.06
CA ILE A 244 -4.06 2.51 -3.24
C ILE A 244 -5.05 2.52 -2.08
N ALA A 245 -5.27 3.70 -1.50
CA ALA A 245 -6.21 3.89 -0.41
C ALA A 245 -6.98 5.21 -0.53
N ALA A 246 -8.20 5.22 -0.01
CA ALA A 246 -8.98 6.44 0.16
C ALA A 246 -8.89 6.93 1.60
N SER A 247 -8.65 8.23 1.79
CA SER A 247 -8.43 8.83 3.11
C SER A 247 -8.68 10.34 3.09
N ASN A 248 -9.01 10.92 4.25
CA ASN A 248 -9.06 12.38 4.43
C ASN A 248 -7.68 13.01 4.73
N GLU A 249 -6.66 12.18 4.93
CA GLU A 249 -5.27 12.54 5.13
C GLU A 249 -4.45 12.20 3.88
N ALA A 250 -3.74 13.20 3.35
CA ALA A 250 -2.85 13.06 2.21
C ALA A 250 -1.65 12.15 2.55
N GLY A 251 -1.31 11.24 1.64
CA GLY A 251 -0.22 10.28 1.76
C GLY A 251 -0.54 9.06 2.65
N ASN A 252 -1.69 9.02 3.29
CA ASN A 252 -2.08 7.88 4.13
C ASN A 252 -2.58 6.71 3.27
N VAL A 253 -1.68 5.76 3.00
CA VAL A 253 -1.97 4.51 2.27
C VAL A 253 -2.42 3.36 3.18
N GLY A 254 -2.75 3.66 4.44
CA GLY A 254 -3.19 2.70 5.45
C GLY A 254 -2.10 1.75 5.93
N THR A 255 -2.14 1.38 7.20
CA THR A 255 -1.29 0.32 7.75
C THR A 255 -1.81 -1.05 7.34
N VAL A 256 -0.91 -2.00 7.09
CA VAL A 256 -1.27 -3.42 7.23
C VAL A 256 -1.48 -3.62 8.72
N ASN A 257 -2.73 -3.83 9.15
CA ASN A 257 -3.01 -4.22 10.52
C ASN A 257 -2.46 -5.64 10.73
N GLU A 258 -1.16 -5.78 10.99
CA GLU A 258 -0.70 -6.95 11.71
C GLU A 258 -1.35 -6.89 13.09
N PRO A 259 -2.00 -7.96 13.57
CA PRO A 259 -2.59 -7.93 14.90
C PRO A 259 -1.44 -7.68 15.88
N ALA A 260 -1.47 -6.54 16.56
CA ALA A 260 -0.36 -6.05 17.36
C ALA A 260 0.17 -7.19 18.23
N PRO A 261 1.41 -7.68 18.00
CA PRO A 261 1.93 -8.87 18.67
C PRO A 261 1.93 -8.69 20.19
N LEU A 262 1.99 -7.45 20.67
CA LEU A 262 1.85 -7.09 22.09
C LEU A 262 0.45 -7.35 22.65
N LEU A 263 -0.62 -7.16 21.87
CA LEU A 263 -2.00 -7.42 22.31
C LEU A 263 -2.25 -8.94 22.38
N LEU A 264 -1.78 -9.70 21.39
CA LEU A 264 -1.81 -11.17 21.42
C LEU A 264 -0.92 -11.75 22.52
N ALA A 265 0.27 -11.19 22.74
CA ALA A 265 1.14 -11.58 23.84
C ALA A 265 0.51 -11.24 25.20
N ALA A 266 -0.12 -10.07 25.34
CA ALA A 266 -0.82 -9.68 26.57
C ALA A 266 -2.03 -10.58 26.86
N LEU A 267 -2.83 -10.90 25.84
CA LEU A 267 -3.95 -11.84 25.95
C LEU A 267 -3.46 -13.26 26.28
N GLY A 268 -2.37 -13.71 25.64
CA GLY A 268 -1.73 -15.01 25.92
C GLY A 268 -1.18 -15.10 27.34
N LEU A 269 -0.51 -14.04 27.83
CA LEU A 269 0.01 -13.96 29.19
C LEU A 269 -1.11 -13.88 30.24
N ALA A 270 -2.20 -13.15 29.94
CA ALA A 270 -3.37 -13.08 30.80
C ALA A 270 -4.06 -14.45 30.93
N ALA A 271 -4.22 -15.18 29.80
CA ALA A 271 -4.77 -16.54 29.80
C ALA A 271 -3.91 -17.53 30.59
N LEU A 272 -2.58 -17.47 30.45
CA LEU A 272 -1.64 -18.28 31.21
C LEU A 272 -1.65 -17.96 32.72
N GLY A 273 -1.77 -16.67 33.07
CA GLY A 273 -1.91 -16.22 34.45
C GLY A 273 -3.20 -16.75 35.10
N TRP A 274 -4.30 -16.79 34.35
CA TRP A 274 -5.58 -17.29 34.85
C TRP A 274 -5.61 -18.81 35.01
N GLN A 275 -4.97 -19.56 34.10
CA GLN A 275 -4.81 -21.01 34.22
C GLN A 275 -3.93 -21.40 35.42
N ARG A 276 -2.86 -20.64 35.73
CA ARG A 276 -2.02 -20.90 36.91
C ARG A 276 -2.78 -20.70 38.22
N ARG A 277 -3.65 -19.69 38.32
CA ARG A 277 -4.45 -19.45 39.53
C ARG A 277 -5.50 -20.52 39.80
N ARG A 278 -5.98 -21.23 38.77
CA ARG A 278 -6.93 -22.34 38.92
C ARG A 278 -6.30 -23.67 39.37
N LYS A 279 -4.98 -23.83 39.29
CA LYS A 279 -4.29 -25.06 39.72
C LYS A 279 -3.78 -25.01 41.17
N ILE A 280 -3.87 -23.86 41.84
CA ILE A 280 -3.36 -23.63 43.21
C ILE A 280 -4.52 -23.48 44.21
N ALA A 281 -5.77 -23.57 43.75
CA ALA A 281 -6.98 -23.61 44.57
C ALA A 281 -7.50 -25.04 44.67
#